data_AF-A0A9D1SUD3-F1
#
_entry.id   AF-A0A9D1SUD3-F1
#
_cell.length_a   1.000
_cell.length_b   1.000
_cell.length_c   1.000
_cell.angle_alpha   90.00
_cell.angle_beta   90.00
_cell.angle_gamma   90.00
#
_symmetry.space_group_name_H-M   'P 1'
#
loop_
_entity.id
_entity.type
_entity.pdbx_description
1 polymer ?
#
loop_
_entity_poly.entity_id
_entity_poly.type
_entity_poly.pdbx_seq_one_letter_code
_entity_poly.pdbx_strand_id
1 'polypeptide(L)'
;MNFEELLEYLDLEDGSDFEYFEAMADLIESEEYIDQEAVYSLFQQADKTMIEELLNDYFEDVLDGLPDDSGEIFSLLHQIKMSLTGMVAGANDDEDDLRRFVDEFCRFRNWYSHESEVRLVPESGEPLYHTVRDAITASRVEKLGGEKYRYDFENALDYQLDSYIMPFSDLASSGDDDEGTIVFSPEDGEPGDVDDDSRYM
;
A
#
# COMPACT_ATOMS: atom_id res chain seq x y z
N MET A 1 -9.10 -2.80 -21.15
CA MET A 1 -9.05 -1.34 -21.35
C MET A 1 -7.64 -0.90 -21.64
N ASN A 2 -7.41 -0.43 -22.86
CA ASN A 2 -6.24 0.39 -23.19
C ASN A 2 -6.42 1.82 -22.63
N PHE A 3 -5.47 2.72 -22.88
CA PHE A 3 -5.51 4.08 -22.32
C PHE A 3 -6.72 4.91 -22.78
N GLU A 4 -7.09 4.86 -24.06
CA GLU A 4 -8.25 5.60 -24.58
C GLU A 4 -9.57 5.07 -23.98
N GLU A 5 -9.71 3.74 -23.90
CA GLU A 5 -10.87 3.09 -23.26
C GLU A 5 -10.95 3.43 -21.76
N LEU A 6 -9.81 3.55 -21.09
CA LEU A 6 -9.75 3.91 -19.67
C LEU A 6 -10.21 5.36 -19.44
N LEU A 7 -9.78 6.31 -20.26
CA LEU A 7 -10.24 7.70 -20.16
C LEU A 7 -11.76 7.81 -20.37
N GLU A 8 -12.31 7.10 -21.36
CA GLU A 8 -13.75 7.08 -21.60
C GLU A 8 -14.51 6.45 -20.42
N TYR A 9 -13.99 5.36 -19.86
CA TYR A 9 -14.58 4.70 -18.69
C TYR A 9 -14.62 5.61 -17.46
N LEU A 10 -13.56 6.39 -17.24
CA LEU A 10 -13.44 7.31 -16.10
C LEU A 10 -14.05 8.71 -16.37
N ASP A 11 -14.65 8.93 -17.55
CA ASP A 11 -15.22 10.22 -17.98
C ASP A 11 -14.20 11.38 -17.95
N LEU A 12 -13.00 11.15 -18.50
CA LEU A 12 -11.88 12.11 -18.53
C LEU A 12 -11.55 12.56 -19.96
N GLU A 13 -11.13 13.82 -20.16
CA GLU A 13 -10.61 14.27 -21.46
C GLU A 13 -9.15 13.82 -21.64
N ASP A 14 -8.33 13.98 -20.60
CA ASP A 14 -6.99 13.43 -20.52
C ASP A 14 -6.57 13.09 -19.07
N GLY A 15 -5.37 12.54 -18.88
CA GLY A 15 -4.95 12.08 -17.57
C GLY A 15 -4.74 13.17 -16.53
N SER A 16 -4.63 14.45 -16.93
CA SER A 16 -4.53 15.57 -16.00
C SER A 16 -5.86 15.92 -15.32
N ASP A 17 -7.00 15.47 -15.86
CA ASP A 17 -8.33 15.65 -15.29
C ASP A 17 -8.64 14.68 -14.13
N PHE A 18 -7.69 13.81 -13.76
CA PHE A 18 -7.86 12.81 -12.71
C PHE A 18 -7.84 13.46 -11.31
N GLU A 19 -8.96 14.06 -10.92
CA GLU A 19 -9.11 14.85 -9.69
C GLU A 19 -10.32 14.44 -8.82
N TYR A 20 -11.12 13.47 -9.27
CA TYR A 20 -12.37 13.09 -8.62
C TYR A 20 -12.27 11.76 -7.89
N PHE A 21 -12.90 11.69 -6.71
CA PHE A 21 -12.98 10.47 -5.90
C PHE A 21 -13.62 9.31 -6.68
N GLU A 22 -14.68 9.60 -7.42
CA GLU A 22 -15.40 8.61 -8.23
C GLU A 22 -14.48 7.96 -9.27
N ALA A 23 -13.59 8.73 -9.91
CA ALA A 23 -12.63 8.18 -10.88
C ALA A 23 -11.62 7.24 -10.22
N MET A 24 -11.16 7.55 -9.00
CA MET A 24 -10.29 6.64 -8.23
C MET A 24 -11.03 5.36 -7.84
N ALA A 25 -12.26 5.49 -7.32
CA ALA A 25 -13.08 4.36 -6.93
C ALA A 25 -13.37 3.44 -8.13
N ASP A 26 -13.80 4.00 -9.26
CA ASP A 26 -14.08 3.25 -10.48
C ASP A 26 -12.81 2.57 -11.02
N LEU A 27 -11.65 3.23 -10.97
CA LEU A 27 -10.38 2.62 -11.36
C LEU A 27 -10.01 1.39 -10.51
N ILE A 28 -10.14 1.50 -9.18
CA ILE A 28 -9.80 0.43 -8.22
C ILE A 28 -10.84 -0.71 -8.27
N GLU A 29 -12.11 -0.38 -8.42
CA GLU A 29 -13.21 -1.35 -8.30
C GLU A 29 -13.65 -1.93 -9.63
N SER A 30 -13.09 -1.46 -10.75
CA SER A 30 -13.42 -1.94 -12.08
C SER A 30 -13.28 -3.47 -12.19
N GLU A 31 -14.33 -4.10 -12.71
CA GLU A 31 -14.36 -5.53 -12.94
C GLU A 31 -13.62 -5.93 -14.23
N GLU A 32 -13.33 -4.95 -15.09
CA GLU A 32 -12.66 -5.19 -16.36
C GLU A 32 -11.15 -5.24 -16.20
N TYR A 33 -10.50 -5.97 -17.11
CA TYR A 33 -9.05 -5.95 -17.21
C TYR A 33 -8.59 -4.60 -17.76
N ILE A 34 -7.72 -3.92 -17.02
CA ILE A 34 -7.07 -2.67 -17.44
C ILE A 34 -5.61 -2.99 -17.73
N ASP A 35 -5.13 -2.55 -18.90
CA ASP A 35 -3.71 -2.69 -19.22
C ASP A 35 -2.89 -1.84 -18.24
N GLN A 36 -1.85 -2.44 -17.66
CA GLN A 36 -0.98 -1.75 -16.72
C GLN A 36 -0.32 -0.52 -17.34
N GLU A 37 -0.01 -0.56 -18.65
CA GLU A 37 0.56 0.61 -19.35
C GLU A 37 -0.48 1.73 -19.53
N ALA A 38 -1.78 1.41 -19.53
CA ALA A 38 -2.85 2.41 -19.49
C ALA A 38 -2.88 3.12 -18.13
N VAL A 39 -2.78 2.36 -17.03
CA VAL A 39 -2.70 2.91 -15.67
C VAL A 39 -1.44 3.77 -15.49
N TYR A 40 -0.30 3.30 -16.01
CA TYR A 40 0.93 4.08 -16.02
C TYR A 40 0.76 5.41 -16.78
N SER A 41 0.16 5.37 -17.97
CA SER A 41 -0.06 6.56 -18.80
C SER A 41 -1.01 7.57 -18.14
N LEU A 42 -2.04 7.08 -17.43
CA LEU A 42 -2.94 7.90 -16.63
C LEU A 42 -2.17 8.61 -15.51
N PHE A 43 -1.49 7.84 -14.66
CA PHE A 43 -0.77 8.43 -13.54
C PHE A 43 0.40 9.30 -13.97
N GLN A 44 1.06 9.03 -15.10
CA GLN A 44 2.11 9.89 -15.64
C GLN A 44 1.62 11.32 -15.92
N GLN A 45 0.34 11.50 -16.27
CA GLN A 45 -0.25 12.80 -16.59
C GLN A 45 -0.93 13.45 -15.38
N ALA A 46 -1.41 12.66 -14.43
CA ALA A 46 -2.08 13.14 -13.23
C ALA A 46 -1.12 13.77 -12.20
N ASP A 47 -1.62 14.75 -11.44
CA ASP A 47 -0.91 15.37 -10.34
C ASP A 47 -0.70 14.37 -9.19
N LYS A 48 0.55 14.24 -8.71
CA LYS A 48 0.89 13.23 -7.69
C LYS A 48 0.29 13.54 -6.32
N THR A 49 0.17 14.81 -5.98
CA THR A 49 -0.47 15.25 -4.74
C THR A 49 -1.94 14.89 -4.78
N MET A 50 -2.59 15.10 -5.93
CA MET A 50 -3.98 14.72 -6.14
C MET A 50 -4.18 13.20 -6.04
N ILE A 51 -3.31 12.39 -6.66
CA ILE A 51 -3.38 10.91 -6.52
C ILE A 51 -3.25 10.50 -5.05
N GLU A 52 -2.32 11.11 -4.30
CA GLU A 52 -2.13 10.84 -2.87
C GLU A 52 -3.39 11.18 -2.05
N GLU A 53 -4.00 12.34 -2.29
CA GLU A 53 -5.24 12.77 -1.64
C GLU A 53 -6.39 11.80 -1.95
N LEU A 54 -6.59 11.46 -3.23
CA LEU A 54 -7.64 10.53 -3.65
C LEU A 54 -7.46 9.12 -3.07
N LEU A 55 -6.22 8.62 -3.00
CA LEU A 55 -5.92 7.36 -2.32
C LEU A 55 -6.24 7.44 -0.84
N ASN A 56 -5.85 8.52 -0.17
CA ASN A 56 -6.16 8.71 1.24
C ASN A 56 -7.66 8.65 1.49
N ASP A 57 -8.44 9.43 0.73
CA ASP A 57 -9.89 9.49 0.85
C ASP A 57 -10.55 8.14 0.55
N TYR A 58 -10.10 7.45 -0.50
CA TYR A 58 -10.59 6.11 -0.84
C TYR A 58 -10.37 5.11 0.29
N PHE A 59 -9.15 5.04 0.83
CA PHE A 59 -8.86 4.12 1.92
C PHE A 59 -9.60 4.47 3.21
N GLU A 60 -9.79 5.75 3.55
CA GLU A 60 -10.61 6.13 4.71
C GLU A 60 -12.06 5.64 4.55
N ASP A 61 -12.66 5.83 3.36
CA ASP A 61 -14.00 5.28 3.08
C ASP A 61 -14.02 3.75 3.23
N VAL A 62 -13.06 3.05 2.63
CA VAL A 62 -12.93 1.59 2.73
C VAL A 62 -12.83 1.13 4.19
N LEU A 63 -11.98 1.77 5.00
CA LEU A 63 -11.76 1.43 6.40
C LEU A 63 -13.02 1.67 7.25
N ASP A 64 -13.74 2.77 7.03
CA ASP A 64 -15.04 3.05 7.67
C ASP A 64 -16.14 2.04 7.27
N GLY A 65 -15.98 1.45 6.10
CA GLY A 65 -16.85 0.42 5.56
C GLY A 65 -16.74 -0.94 6.26
N LEU A 66 -15.65 -1.19 6.99
CA LEU A 66 -15.38 -2.50 7.58
C LEU A 66 -16.40 -2.89 8.69
N PRO A 67 -16.57 -4.20 8.95
CA PRO A 67 -17.34 -4.70 10.08
C PRO A 67 -16.59 -4.54 11.42
N ASP A 68 -17.32 -4.49 12.55
CA ASP A 68 -16.76 -4.11 13.86
C ASP A 68 -15.57 -4.99 14.36
N ASP A 69 -15.50 -6.27 13.95
CA ASP A 69 -14.49 -7.24 14.39
C ASP A 69 -13.38 -7.47 13.32
N SER A 70 -12.97 -6.43 12.59
CA SER A 70 -12.06 -6.52 11.43
C SER A 70 -10.62 -6.05 11.69
N GLY A 71 -10.11 -6.13 12.93
CA GLY A 71 -8.87 -5.45 13.33
C GLY A 71 -7.60 -5.83 12.52
N GLU A 72 -7.46 -7.10 12.13
CA GLU A 72 -6.29 -7.56 11.36
C GLU A 72 -6.34 -7.04 9.90
N ILE A 73 -7.49 -7.17 9.23
CA ILE A 73 -7.65 -6.66 7.86
C ILE A 73 -7.62 -5.13 7.83
N PHE A 74 -8.13 -4.45 8.86
CA PHE A 74 -7.98 -3.00 9.03
C PHE A 74 -6.50 -2.62 9.03
N SER A 75 -5.69 -3.33 9.81
CA SER A 75 -4.24 -3.06 9.91
C SER A 75 -3.54 -3.29 8.58
N LEU A 76 -3.89 -4.36 7.86
CA LEU A 76 -3.34 -4.65 6.55
C LEU A 76 -3.70 -3.57 5.51
N LEU A 77 -4.98 -3.21 5.40
CA LEU A 77 -5.44 -2.16 4.49
C LEU A 77 -4.79 -0.81 4.82
N HIS A 78 -4.63 -0.48 6.09
CA HIS A 78 -3.93 0.72 6.52
C HIS A 78 -2.43 0.68 6.13
N GLN A 79 -1.76 -0.47 6.22
CA GLN A 79 -0.37 -0.60 5.77
C GLN A 79 -0.25 -0.48 4.24
N ILE A 80 -1.19 -1.05 3.48
CA ILE A 80 -1.25 -0.90 2.02
C ILE A 80 -1.46 0.58 1.65
N LYS A 81 -2.40 1.26 2.31
CA LYS A 81 -2.62 2.70 2.16
C LYS A 81 -1.31 3.46 2.33
N MET A 82 -0.61 3.25 3.46
CA MET A 82 0.64 3.93 3.75
C MET A 82 1.75 3.65 2.72
N SER A 83 1.79 2.43 2.21
CA SER A 83 2.75 2.04 1.18
C SER A 83 2.48 2.78 -0.14
N LEU A 84 1.23 2.75 -0.62
CA LEU A 84 0.83 3.39 -1.88
C LEU A 84 0.98 4.92 -1.84
N THR A 85 0.54 5.56 -0.75
CA THR A 85 0.68 7.02 -0.60
C THR A 85 2.15 7.42 -0.48
N GLY A 86 2.96 6.66 0.25
CA GLY A 86 4.41 6.85 0.34
C GLY A 86 5.13 6.69 -1.01
N MET A 87 4.72 5.70 -1.82
CA MET A 87 5.24 5.48 -3.18
C MET A 87 4.97 6.68 -4.09
N VAL A 88 3.72 7.13 -4.18
CA VAL A 88 3.34 8.20 -5.11
C VAL A 88 3.93 9.55 -4.70
N ALA A 89 3.99 9.85 -3.40
CA ALA A 89 4.66 11.05 -2.88
C ALA A 89 6.18 11.04 -3.15
N GLY A 90 6.79 9.86 -3.21
CA GLY A 90 8.20 9.67 -3.50
C GLY A 90 8.57 9.79 -4.98
N ALA A 91 7.63 9.53 -5.89
CA ALA A 91 7.86 9.35 -7.33
C ALA A 91 8.10 10.66 -8.12
N ASN A 92 8.82 11.63 -7.54
CA ASN A 92 9.10 13.00 -8.03
C ASN A 92 9.69 13.06 -9.46
N ASP A 93 8.83 12.88 -10.48
CA ASP A 93 9.16 12.77 -11.91
C ASP A 93 10.12 11.63 -12.29
N ASP A 94 10.37 10.67 -11.39
CA ASP A 94 11.20 9.50 -11.66
C ASP A 94 10.34 8.38 -12.27
N GLU A 95 10.66 8.00 -13.51
CA GLU A 95 9.92 6.98 -14.26
C GLU A 95 9.97 5.60 -13.59
N ASP A 96 11.09 5.24 -12.94
CA ASP A 96 11.25 3.94 -12.29
C ASP A 96 10.43 3.89 -10.99
N ASP A 97 10.41 4.98 -10.21
CA ASP A 97 9.58 5.06 -9.00
C ASP A 97 8.08 5.08 -9.34
N LEU A 98 7.69 5.77 -10.43
CA LEU A 98 6.31 5.73 -10.91
C LEU A 98 5.91 4.32 -11.38
N ARG A 99 6.81 3.59 -12.05
CA ARG A 99 6.55 2.20 -12.45
C ARG A 99 6.32 1.29 -11.24
N ARG A 100 7.13 1.43 -10.19
CA ARG A 100 6.94 0.67 -8.94
C ARG A 100 5.60 0.98 -8.26
N PHE A 101 5.21 2.26 -8.22
CA PHE A 101 3.90 2.65 -7.72
C PHE A 101 2.77 1.99 -8.53
N VAL A 102 2.85 2.03 -9.86
CA VAL A 102 1.85 1.42 -10.75
C VAL A 102 1.78 -0.10 -10.57
N ASP A 103 2.93 -0.77 -10.43
CA ASP A 103 3.02 -2.20 -10.16
C ASP A 103 2.26 -2.55 -8.86
N GLU A 104 2.55 -1.82 -7.78
CA GLU A 104 1.90 -2.03 -6.48
C GLU A 104 0.41 -1.72 -6.53
N PHE A 105 0.03 -0.61 -7.16
CA PHE A 105 -1.36 -0.19 -7.31
C PHE A 105 -2.17 -1.25 -8.06
N CYS A 106 -1.66 -1.75 -9.18
CA CYS A 106 -2.35 -2.78 -9.96
C CYS A 106 -2.43 -4.11 -9.20
N ARG A 107 -1.40 -4.45 -8.42
CA ARG A 107 -1.40 -5.63 -7.55
C ARG A 107 -2.45 -5.52 -6.44
N PHE A 108 -2.51 -4.38 -5.75
CA PHE A 108 -3.54 -4.11 -4.75
C PHE A 108 -4.93 -4.20 -5.37
N ARG A 109 -5.16 -3.51 -6.50
CA ARG A 109 -6.43 -3.51 -7.23
C ARG A 109 -6.91 -4.93 -7.53
N ASN A 110 -6.04 -5.76 -8.11
CA ASN A 110 -6.39 -7.13 -8.48
C ASN A 110 -6.69 -7.98 -7.23
N TRP A 111 -5.87 -7.88 -6.19
CA TRP A 111 -6.14 -8.58 -4.94
C TRP A 111 -7.47 -8.13 -4.31
N TYR A 112 -7.69 -6.82 -4.17
CA TYR A 112 -8.83 -6.24 -3.46
C TYR A 112 -10.17 -6.56 -4.15
N SER A 113 -10.21 -6.46 -5.47
CA SER A 113 -11.44 -6.56 -6.26
C SER A 113 -11.67 -7.94 -6.89
N HIS A 114 -10.64 -8.79 -7.02
CA HIS A 114 -10.73 -10.03 -7.82
C HIS A 114 -10.18 -11.29 -7.16
N GLU A 115 -9.02 -11.23 -6.51
CA GLU A 115 -8.30 -12.45 -6.08
C GLU A 115 -8.46 -12.78 -4.60
N SER A 116 -8.72 -11.79 -3.75
CA SER A 116 -8.91 -12.01 -2.31
C SER A 116 -10.15 -12.84 -2.01
N GLU A 117 -10.14 -13.52 -0.87
CA GLU A 117 -11.25 -14.36 -0.43
C GLU A 117 -11.58 -14.07 1.04
N VAL A 118 -12.84 -13.72 1.28
CA VAL A 118 -13.44 -13.47 2.59
C VAL A 118 -14.65 -14.37 2.72
N ARG A 119 -14.72 -15.11 3.81
CA ARG A 119 -15.84 -16.01 4.08
C ARG A 119 -16.90 -15.28 4.88
N LEU A 120 -18.10 -15.19 4.31
CA LEU A 120 -19.28 -14.59 4.93
C LEU A 120 -20.23 -15.69 5.41
N VAL A 121 -20.56 -15.71 6.70
CA VAL A 121 -21.46 -16.72 7.29
C VAL A 121 -22.77 -16.05 7.71
N PRO A 122 -23.89 -16.26 6.99
CA PRO A 122 -25.19 -15.72 7.39
C PRO A 122 -25.75 -16.41 8.64
N GLU A 123 -26.73 -15.79 9.30
CA GLU A 123 -27.44 -16.42 10.43
C GLU A 123 -28.16 -17.71 10.02
N SER A 124 -28.68 -17.76 8.79
CA SER A 124 -29.32 -18.94 8.22
C SER A 124 -28.95 -19.11 6.75
N GLY A 125 -28.11 -20.10 6.45
CA GLY A 125 -27.69 -20.38 5.09
C GLY A 125 -26.35 -21.07 5.02
N GLU A 126 -25.88 -21.29 3.80
CA GLU A 126 -24.51 -21.74 3.55
C GLU A 126 -23.56 -20.53 3.50
N PRO A 127 -22.27 -20.72 3.85
CA PRO A 127 -21.28 -19.67 3.71
C PRO A 127 -21.13 -19.19 2.26
N LEU A 128 -20.92 -17.88 2.11
CA LEU A 128 -20.57 -17.23 0.86
C LEU A 128 -19.08 -16.87 0.89
N TYR A 129 -18.49 -16.73 -0.30
CA TYR A 129 -17.11 -16.33 -0.49
C TYR A 129 -17.08 -15.14 -1.43
N HIS A 130 -16.49 -14.06 -0.95
CA HIS A 130 -16.45 -12.77 -1.62
C HIS A 130 -15.04 -12.19 -1.57
N THR A 131 -14.74 -11.24 -2.45
CA THR A 131 -13.51 -10.44 -2.35
C THR A 131 -13.60 -9.49 -1.16
N VAL A 132 -12.48 -8.88 -0.76
CA VAL A 132 -12.47 -7.87 0.30
C VAL A 132 -13.41 -6.71 -0.06
N ARG A 133 -13.38 -6.23 -1.31
CA ARG A 133 -14.32 -5.20 -1.82
C ARG A 133 -15.77 -5.56 -1.55
N ASP A 134 -16.17 -6.76 -1.99
CA ASP A 134 -17.56 -7.22 -1.91
C ASP A 134 -17.99 -7.48 -0.46
N ALA A 135 -17.08 -7.98 0.38
CA ALA A 135 -17.34 -8.16 1.80
C ALA A 135 -17.60 -6.83 2.52
N ILE A 136 -16.81 -5.79 2.21
CA ILE A 136 -17.02 -4.44 2.75
C ILE A 136 -18.35 -3.87 2.26
N THR A 137 -18.67 -4.05 0.97
CA THR A 137 -19.96 -3.65 0.41
C THR A 137 -21.12 -4.34 1.14
N ALA A 138 -21.03 -5.64 1.38
CA ALA A 138 -22.04 -6.38 2.14
C ALA A 138 -22.20 -5.82 3.57
N SER A 139 -21.10 -5.48 4.24
CA SER A 139 -21.14 -4.87 5.58
C SER A 139 -21.82 -3.51 5.60
N ARG A 140 -21.64 -2.69 4.56
CA ARG A 140 -22.37 -1.43 4.41
C ARG A 140 -23.87 -1.65 4.23
N VAL A 141 -24.25 -2.64 3.42
CA VAL A 141 -25.66 -2.99 3.19
C VAL A 141 -26.33 -3.51 4.47
N GLU A 142 -25.61 -4.23 5.33
CA GLU A 142 -26.09 -4.63 6.66
C GLU A 142 -26.52 -3.45 7.52
N LYS A 143 -25.71 -2.39 7.55
CA LYS A 143 -25.98 -1.16 8.32
C LYS A 143 -27.28 -0.47 7.86
N LEU A 144 -27.72 -0.74 6.62
CA LEU A 144 -28.98 -0.25 6.04
C LEU A 144 -30.17 -1.21 6.22
N GLY A 145 -30.02 -2.29 7.00
CA GLY A 145 -31.06 -3.28 7.27
C GLY A 145 -31.03 -4.50 6.35
N GLY A 146 -29.89 -4.75 5.68
CA GLY A 146 -29.62 -5.97 4.93
C GLY A 146 -29.48 -7.23 5.80
N GLU A 147 -29.22 -8.37 5.15
CA GLU A 147 -28.91 -9.64 5.81
C GLU A 147 -27.56 -9.56 6.52
N LYS A 148 -27.48 -10.10 7.75
CA LYS A 148 -26.29 -10.04 8.59
C LYS A 148 -25.36 -11.22 8.37
N TYR A 149 -24.07 -10.94 8.34
CA TYR A 149 -23.02 -11.93 8.19
C TYR A 149 -22.00 -11.84 9.33
N ARG A 150 -21.41 -13.00 9.66
CA ARG A 150 -20.12 -13.05 10.36
C ARG A 150 -19.01 -13.12 9.32
N TYR A 151 -18.11 -12.15 9.35
CA TYR A 151 -17.00 -12.03 8.41
C TYR A 151 -15.76 -12.76 8.93
N ASP A 152 -15.06 -13.41 8.03
CA ASP A 152 -13.82 -14.13 8.30
C ASP A 152 -12.82 -13.81 7.18
N PHE A 153 -11.84 -12.97 7.51
CA PHE A 153 -10.85 -12.42 6.59
C PHE A 153 -9.54 -13.22 6.56
N GLU A 154 -9.43 -14.35 7.28
CA GLU A 154 -8.17 -15.09 7.44
C GLU A 154 -7.51 -15.41 6.09
N ASN A 155 -8.31 -15.76 5.07
CA ASN A 155 -7.84 -16.08 3.72
C ASN A 155 -7.37 -14.87 2.91
N ALA A 156 -7.62 -13.64 3.35
CA ALA A 156 -7.22 -12.41 2.67
C ALA A 156 -5.98 -11.76 3.31
N LEU A 157 -5.46 -12.27 4.43
CA LEU A 157 -4.35 -11.65 5.16
C LEU A 157 -2.95 -11.93 4.57
N ASP A 158 -2.88 -12.62 3.44
CA ASP A 158 -1.63 -13.07 2.80
C ASP A 158 -1.03 -12.05 1.82
N TYR A 159 -1.63 -10.87 1.68
CA TYR A 159 -1.10 -9.80 0.84
C TYR A 159 0.31 -9.38 1.29
N GLN A 160 1.30 -9.54 0.40
CA GLN A 160 2.70 -9.26 0.70
C GLN A 160 3.08 -7.85 0.24
N LEU A 161 3.13 -6.89 1.16
CA LEU A 161 3.66 -5.56 0.88
C LEU A 161 5.08 -5.63 0.32
N ASP A 162 5.39 -4.78 -0.66
CA ASP A 162 6.76 -4.67 -1.13
C ASP A 162 7.64 -4.06 -0.04
N SER A 163 8.62 -4.85 0.43
CA SER A 163 9.42 -4.57 1.64
C SER A 163 10.36 -3.36 1.55
N TYR A 164 10.38 -2.64 0.42
CA TYR A 164 11.39 -1.63 0.12
C TYR A 164 11.01 -0.19 0.47
N ILE A 165 9.84 0.05 1.07
CA ILE A 165 9.32 1.41 1.22
C ILE A 165 9.09 1.74 2.67
N MET A 166 10.16 2.21 3.32
CA MET A 166 10.02 3.08 4.48
C MET A 166 10.13 4.53 3.99
N PRO A 167 9.08 5.35 4.09
CA PRO A 167 9.21 6.78 3.88
C PRO A 167 10.22 7.34 4.89
N PHE A 168 11.11 8.23 4.46
CA PHE A 168 12.16 8.81 5.32
C PHE A 168 11.62 9.46 6.61
N SER A 169 10.34 9.87 6.61
CA SER A 169 9.63 10.37 7.78
C SER A 169 9.47 9.35 8.92
N ASP A 170 9.34 8.06 8.60
CA ASP A 170 9.26 6.98 9.61
C ASP A 170 10.64 6.64 10.20
N LEU A 171 11.70 6.77 9.39
CA LEU A 171 13.08 6.67 9.88
C LEU A 171 13.45 7.84 10.82
N ALA A 172 12.93 9.04 10.55
CA ALA A 172 13.14 10.20 11.42
C ALA A 172 12.31 10.12 12.73
N SER A 173 11.17 9.44 12.71
CA SER A 173 10.29 9.27 13.89
C SER A 173 10.73 8.12 14.80
N SER A 174 11.60 7.23 14.32
CA SER A 174 12.15 6.10 15.07
C SER A 174 13.54 6.36 15.65
N GLY A 175 14.06 7.59 15.54
CA GLY A 175 15.42 7.97 15.90
C GLY A 175 15.63 8.62 17.27
N ASP A 176 14.59 8.84 18.08
CA ASP A 176 14.69 9.61 19.34
C ASP A 176 14.67 8.78 20.64
N ASP A 177 14.76 7.43 20.57
CA ASP A 177 14.71 6.55 21.75
C ASP A 177 15.81 5.45 21.80
N ASP A 178 17.03 5.72 21.33
CA ASP A 178 18.20 4.89 21.74
C ASP A 178 19.44 5.73 22.00
N GLU A 179 19.63 6.09 23.28
CA GLU A 179 20.83 6.69 23.85
C GLU A 179 21.97 5.65 23.88
N GLY A 180 22.48 5.27 22.71
CA GLY A 180 23.60 4.35 22.54
C GLY A 180 24.89 5.10 22.20
N THR A 181 25.50 5.76 23.18
CA THR A 181 26.85 6.35 23.00
C THR A 181 27.83 5.25 22.59
N ILE A 182 28.32 5.28 21.34
CA ILE A 182 29.42 4.43 20.90
C ILE A 182 30.72 4.98 21.51
N VAL A 183 31.08 4.49 22.70
CA VAL A 183 32.36 4.80 23.34
C VAL A 183 33.45 3.98 22.65
N PHE A 184 34.29 4.62 21.83
CA PHE A 184 35.54 4.01 21.39
C PHE A 184 36.52 3.98 22.57
N SER A 185 36.70 2.83 23.20
CA SER A 185 37.83 2.57 24.10
C SER A 185 39.07 2.23 23.28
N PRO A 186 40.19 2.98 23.39
CA PRO A 186 41.46 2.52 22.88
C PRO A 186 42.01 1.45 23.84
N GLU A 187 42.06 0.19 23.42
CA GLU A 187 42.82 -0.83 24.16
C GLU A 187 44.31 -0.61 23.91
N ASP A 188 44.98 -0.11 24.96
CA ASP A 188 46.41 -0.20 25.17
C ASP A 188 46.87 -1.66 25.15
N GLY A 189 47.96 -1.92 24.44
CA GLY A 189 48.61 -3.22 24.39
C GLY A 189 50.05 -3.15 23.89
N GLU A 190 50.92 -2.38 24.56
CA GLU A 190 52.34 -2.72 24.62
C GLU A 190 52.54 -3.83 25.68
N PRO A 191 53.45 -4.81 25.45
CA PRO A 191 54.82 -4.57 25.91
C PRO A 191 55.93 -5.30 25.12
N GLY A 192 57.15 -4.75 25.21
CA GLY A 192 58.31 -5.58 25.58
C GLY A 192 59.51 -5.54 24.64
N ASP A 193 60.55 -4.85 25.11
CA ASP A 193 61.90 -4.73 24.56
C ASP A 193 62.57 -6.06 24.17
N VAL A 194 63.30 -6.04 23.05
CA VAL A 194 64.55 -6.81 22.93
C VAL A 194 65.58 -5.95 22.18
N ASP A 195 66.57 -5.47 22.93
CA ASP A 195 67.86 -5.01 22.42
C ASP A 195 68.54 -6.11 21.59
N ASP A 196 69.10 -5.78 20.42
CA ASP A 196 70.51 -6.10 20.13
C ASP A 196 71.08 -5.27 18.98
N ASP A 197 72.32 -4.88 19.22
CA ASP A 197 73.23 -3.98 18.54
C ASP A 197 73.75 -4.54 17.20
N SER A 198 73.88 -3.72 16.14
CA SER A 198 75.11 -3.63 15.31
C SER A 198 74.97 -2.80 14.01
N ARG A 199 75.57 -1.61 14.03
CA ARG A 199 76.69 -1.13 13.18
C ARG A 199 76.72 -1.39 11.64
N TYR A 200 77.02 -0.27 10.93
CA TYR A 200 77.56 -0.08 9.56
C TYR A 200 76.56 -0.34 8.40
N MET A 201 76.37 0.55 7.41
CA MET A 201 77.20 1.59 6.79
C MET A 201 76.40 2.85 6.44
#